data_AF-A0A4U0NMM3-F1
#
_entry.id   AF-A0A4U0NMM3-F1
#
_cell.length_a   1.000
_cell.length_b   1.000
_cell.length_c   1.000
_cell.angle_alpha   90.00
_cell.angle_beta   90.00
_cell.angle_gamma   90.00
#
_symmetry.space_group_name_H-M   'P 1'
#
loop_
_entity.id
_entity.type
_entity.pdbx_description
1 polymer ?
#
loop_
_entity_poly.entity_id
_entity_poly.type
_entity_poly.pdbx_seq_one_letter_code
_entity_poly.pdbx_strand_id
1 'polypeptide(L)'
;MFLAAAQFTPVPRDIDANAARMAALITEAAGRGAGLVVFAELALSRYDLEAIAADPERMTVTPDDARLAPVREACRAAGVGAVVNAPGRGAGGSRPHISSFVYGPDGTLLTRYDKLHLSGAENDLFAPGTTDGRFTLGGIRFALATCFDNTFPETPERAAADGCRVYLASSFHDSPERLTLYAEMAQKHGLHILLANGTGTGTGVDNPDRPACGRSSAWLPTGELVATAGDGTELAPGGGSELVLTDVRDQITLMADPAVAAIPVRECAEPLVDVRTAAPGLLVSGLVQDARGAFAHLRQGTLRRLLAAQESLPDGLRLQFVEGYRPLALQRRYFEEYTDELRAAHPDWTAARIHEAASRYVSPPDIAPHSAGGAVDLTLVTADGSPVDMGTPINASPEESDRACYTAAPGLSPAARANRRVLSAALTAAGLVNYPTEWWHWSYGDRYWALETGAAHALYGPKEPAG
;
A
#
# COMPACT_ATOMS: atom_id res chain seq x y z
N MET A 1 -3.53 4.55 -6.06
CA MET A 1 -3.16 3.21 -6.54
C MET A 1 -4.41 2.52 -7.06
N PHE A 2 -4.33 1.71 -8.12
CA PHE A 2 -5.38 0.76 -8.48
C PHE A 2 -5.13 -0.58 -7.80
N LEU A 3 -6.20 -1.30 -7.47
CA LEU A 3 -6.14 -2.69 -7.02
C LEU A 3 -6.68 -3.60 -8.11
N ALA A 4 -6.21 -4.84 -8.17
CA ALA A 4 -6.72 -5.87 -9.07
C ALA A 4 -7.13 -7.12 -8.30
N ALA A 5 -8.36 -7.60 -8.50
CA ALA A 5 -8.68 -9.00 -8.21
C ALA A 5 -8.40 -9.82 -9.47
N ALA A 6 -7.55 -10.85 -9.35
CA ALA A 6 -7.16 -11.70 -10.45
C ALA A 6 -7.93 -13.03 -10.41
N GLN A 7 -8.94 -13.13 -11.26
CA GLN A 7 -9.78 -14.31 -11.40
C GLN A 7 -9.18 -15.26 -12.44
N PHE A 8 -8.82 -16.47 -12.02
CA PHE A 8 -8.32 -17.52 -12.89
C PHE A 8 -8.62 -18.89 -12.28
N THR A 9 -8.65 -19.94 -13.12
CA THR A 9 -8.84 -21.32 -12.66
C THR A 9 -7.47 -21.98 -12.40
N PRO A 10 -7.12 -22.31 -11.14
CA PRO A 10 -5.85 -22.95 -10.85
C PRO A 10 -5.76 -24.39 -11.38
N VAL A 11 -4.54 -24.82 -11.69
CA VAL A 11 -4.21 -26.20 -12.05
C VAL A 11 -4.28 -27.07 -10.77
N PRO A 12 -5.02 -28.20 -10.78
CA PRO A 12 -5.10 -29.09 -9.62
C PRO A 12 -3.72 -29.57 -9.17
N ARG A 13 -3.46 -29.53 -7.85
CA ARG A 13 -2.31 -30.16 -7.20
C ARG A 13 -0.92 -29.70 -7.70
N ASP A 14 -0.86 -28.56 -8.40
CA ASP A 14 0.37 -28.02 -8.98
C ASP A 14 0.66 -26.62 -8.46
N ILE A 15 1.31 -26.58 -7.28
CA ILE A 15 1.70 -25.34 -6.59
C ILE A 15 2.62 -24.49 -7.48
N ASP A 16 3.58 -25.12 -8.17
CA ASP A 16 4.55 -24.45 -9.02
C ASP A 16 3.90 -23.79 -10.24
N ALA A 17 3.02 -24.52 -10.95
CA ALA A 17 2.30 -23.97 -12.08
C ALA A 17 1.36 -22.82 -11.66
N ASN A 18 0.70 -22.94 -10.51
CA ASN A 18 -0.17 -21.89 -9.98
C ASN A 18 0.61 -20.65 -9.55
N ALA A 19 1.77 -20.82 -8.90
CA ALA A 19 2.66 -19.70 -8.56
C ALA A 19 3.18 -18.98 -9.81
N ALA A 20 3.59 -19.72 -10.84
CA ALA A 20 4.01 -19.15 -12.13
C ALA A 20 2.86 -18.40 -12.81
N ARG A 21 1.64 -18.92 -12.75
CA ARG A 21 0.46 -18.24 -13.30
C ARG A 21 0.14 -16.95 -12.54
N MET A 22 0.20 -16.97 -11.21
CA MET A 22 0.03 -15.77 -10.38
C MET A 22 1.09 -14.71 -10.71
N ALA A 23 2.35 -15.10 -10.90
CA ALA A 23 3.42 -14.19 -11.31
C ALA A 23 3.15 -13.50 -12.67
N ALA A 24 2.64 -14.24 -13.65
CA ALA A 24 2.22 -13.68 -14.93
C ALA A 24 1.06 -12.68 -14.77
N LEU A 25 0.06 -13.00 -13.93
CA LEU A 25 -1.08 -12.12 -13.65
C LEU A 25 -0.68 -10.86 -12.90
N ILE A 26 0.32 -10.93 -12.02
CA ILE A 26 0.90 -9.74 -11.36
C ILE A 26 1.47 -8.79 -12.42
N THR A 27 2.22 -9.32 -13.37
CA THR A 27 2.83 -8.54 -14.45
C THR A 27 1.77 -7.93 -15.37
N GLU A 28 0.73 -8.70 -15.72
CA GLU A 28 -0.39 -8.23 -16.53
C GLU A 28 -1.16 -7.09 -15.84
N ALA A 29 -1.52 -7.27 -14.56
CA ALA A 29 -2.22 -6.26 -13.78
C ALA A 29 -1.36 -5.00 -13.59
N ALA A 30 -0.06 -5.15 -13.39
CA ALA A 30 0.89 -4.03 -13.35
C ALA A 30 0.90 -3.23 -14.66
N GLY A 31 0.87 -3.92 -15.81
CA GLY A 31 0.74 -3.29 -17.13
C GLY A 31 -0.55 -2.48 -17.30
N ARG A 32 -1.58 -2.80 -16.51
CA ARG A 32 -2.86 -2.06 -16.43
C ARG A 32 -2.91 -1.04 -15.29
N GLY A 33 -1.80 -0.79 -14.61
CA GLY A 33 -1.66 0.23 -13.56
C GLY A 33 -2.02 -0.21 -12.15
N ALA A 34 -2.24 -1.51 -11.90
CA ALA A 34 -2.45 -2.02 -10.54
C ALA A 34 -1.18 -1.87 -9.70
N GLY A 35 -1.34 -1.50 -8.42
CA GLY A 35 -0.28 -1.49 -7.42
C GLY A 35 -0.39 -2.60 -6.37
N LEU A 36 -1.52 -3.31 -6.34
CA LEU A 36 -1.72 -4.52 -5.53
C LEU A 36 -2.62 -5.51 -6.30
N VAL A 37 -2.25 -6.79 -6.31
CA VAL A 37 -3.04 -7.87 -6.92
C VAL A 37 -3.51 -8.86 -5.84
N VAL A 38 -4.78 -9.24 -5.87
CA VAL A 38 -5.41 -10.12 -4.87
C VAL A 38 -5.95 -11.37 -5.56
N PHE A 39 -5.61 -12.53 -5.02
CA PHE A 39 -6.05 -13.83 -5.52
C PHE A 39 -7.15 -14.43 -4.63
N ALA A 40 -7.91 -15.40 -5.15
CA ALA A 40 -8.97 -16.07 -4.41
C ALA A 40 -8.44 -16.92 -3.24
N GLU A 41 -9.32 -17.30 -2.31
CA GLU A 41 -8.99 -18.22 -1.20
C GLU A 41 -8.39 -19.53 -1.72
N LEU A 42 -7.28 -19.97 -1.11
CA LEU A 42 -6.55 -21.18 -1.49
C LEU A 42 -6.27 -21.30 -3.00
N ALA A 43 -6.17 -20.19 -3.72
CA ALA A 43 -5.94 -20.19 -5.17
C ALA A 43 -4.63 -20.90 -5.55
N LEU A 44 -3.61 -20.90 -4.66
CA LEU A 44 -2.36 -21.61 -4.92
C LEU A 44 -2.58 -23.14 -5.06
N SER A 45 -3.58 -23.68 -4.35
CA SER A 45 -3.91 -25.10 -4.29
C SER A 45 -5.30 -25.43 -4.84
N ARG A 46 -5.97 -24.49 -5.52
CA ARG A 46 -7.32 -24.65 -6.09
C ARG A 46 -8.44 -24.98 -5.07
N TYR A 47 -8.31 -24.59 -3.80
CA TYR A 47 -9.25 -25.02 -2.75
C TYR A 47 -9.44 -26.58 -2.75
N ASP A 48 -8.35 -27.33 -2.87
CA ASP A 48 -8.37 -28.81 -2.91
C ASP A 48 -8.04 -29.39 -1.52
N LEU A 49 -9.04 -29.40 -0.62
CA LEU A 49 -8.88 -29.90 0.76
C LEU A 49 -8.45 -31.38 0.82
N GLU A 50 -8.92 -32.21 -0.13
CA GLU A 50 -8.55 -33.63 -0.17
C GLU A 50 -7.09 -33.82 -0.52
N ALA A 51 -6.57 -33.10 -1.53
CA ALA A 51 -5.16 -33.15 -1.88
C ALA A 51 -4.27 -32.63 -0.75
N ILE A 52 -4.68 -31.57 -0.06
CA ILE A 52 -3.93 -31.03 1.08
C ILE A 52 -3.88 -32.04 2.23
N ALA A 53 -4.99 -32.73 2.52
CA ALA A 53 -5.02 -33.78 3.54
C ALA A 53 -4.19 -35.02 3.15
N ALA A 54 -4.18 -35.38 1.87
CA ALA A 54 -3.47 -36.55 1.36
C ALA A 54 -1.93 -36.36 1.31
N ASP A 55 -1.47 -35.15 1.00
CA ASP A 55 -0.03 -34.83 0.91
C ASP A 55 0.26 -33.41 1.46
N PRO A 56 0.17 -33.21 2.79
CA PRO A 56 0.36 -31.91 3.39
C PRO A 56 1.78 -31.38 3.21
N GLU A 57 2.78 -32.26 3.12
CA GLU A 57 4.16 -31.85 2.87
C GLU A 57 4.28 -31.19 1.50
N ARG A 58 3.71 -31.78 0.43
CA ARG A 58 3.77 -31.18 -0.90
C ARG A 58 2.80 -30.00 -1.07
N MET A 59 1.63 -30.04 -0.45
CA MET A 59 0.55 -29.08 -0.74
C MET A 59 0.57 -27.81 0.10
N THR A 60 1.38 -27.77 1.16
CA THR A 60 1.55 -26.58 2.01
C THR A 60 2.84 -25.84 1.71
N VAL A 61 2.91 -24.55 2.03
CA VAL A 61 4.07 -23.67 1.78
C VAL A 61 4.37 -22.79 3.00
N THR A 62 5.60 -22.29 3.10
CA THR A 62 5.96 -21.15 3.96
C THR A 62 6.04 -19.86 3.13
N PRO A 63 6.04 -18.66 3.74
CA PRO A 63 6.17 -17.41 2.99
C PRO A 63 7.47 -17.28 2.17
N ASP A 64 8.54 -17.94 2.59
CA ASP A 64 9.84 -17.96 1.93
C ASP A 64 10.04 -19.17 1.01
N ASP A 65 9.03 -20.03 0.85
CA ASP A 65 9.09 -21.24 0.02
C ASP A 65 9.60 -20.91 -1.40
N ALA A 66 10.51 -21.74 -1.90
CA ALA A 66 11.16 -21.53 -3.20
C ALA A 66 10.15 -21.52 -4.35
N ARG A 67 9.03 -22.24 -4.21
CA ARG A 67 7.95 -22.29 -5.20
C ARG A 67 7.22 -20.95 -5.34
N LEU A 68 7.29 -20.09 -4.33
CA LEU A 68 6.75 -18.72 -4.38
C LEU A 68 7.77 -17.69 -4.88
N ALA A 69 9.00 -18.08 -5.21
CA ALA A 69 9.99 -17.16 -5.78
C ALA A 69 9.49 -16.43 -7.05
N PRO A 70 8.81 -17.09 -8.02
CA PRO A 70 8.29 -16.40 -9.19
C PRO A 70 7.34 -15.25 -8.86
N VAL A 71 6.52 -15.39 -7.81
CA VAL A 71 5.61 -14.33 -7.35
C VAL A 71 6.41 -13.15 -6.78
N ARG A 72 7.35 -13.41 -5.87
CA ARG A 72 8.17 -12.35 -5.25
C ARG A 72 9.01 -11.59 -6.28
N GLU A 73 9.57 -12.30 -7.25
CA GLU A 73 10.31 -11.68 -8.36
C GLU A 73 9.40 -10.87 -9.29
N ALA A 74 8.18 -11.34 -9.58
CA ALA A 74 7.20 -10.56 -10.34
C ALA A 74 6.80 -9.28 -9.59
N CYS A 75 6.58 -9.36 -8.28
CA CYS A 75 6.32 -8.19 -7.44
C CYS A 75 7.47 -7.16 -7.54
N ARG A 76 8.71 -7.62 -7.38
CA ARG A 76 9.92 -6.79 -7.47
C ARG A 76 10.10 -6.15 -8.85
N ALA A 77 9.98 -6.94 -9.91
CA ALA A 77 10.17 -6.46 -11.28
C ALA A 77 9.08 -5.46 -11.69
N ALA A 78 7.83 -5.72 -11.29
CA ALA A 78 6.70 -4.86 -11.59
C ALA A 78 6.55 -3.67 -10.63
N GLY A 79 7.18 -3.71 -9.45
CA GLY A 79 6.94 -2.75 -8.37
C GLY A 79 5.49 -2.78 -7.90
N VAL A 80 4.91 -3.97 -7.73
CA VAL A 80 3.50 -4.21 -7.41
C VAL A 80 3.39 -5.23 -6.27
N GLY A 81 2.53 -5.00 -5.28
CA GLY A 81 2.27 -5.97 -4.22
C GLY A 81 1.35 -7.11 -4.65
N ALA A 82 1.35 -8.21 -3.91
CA ALA A 82 0.41 -9.32 -4.14
C ALA A 82 -0.09 -9.95 -2.84
N VAL A 83 -1.38 -10.29 -2.78
CA VAL A 83 -2.00 -11.11 -1.74
C VAL A 83 -2.17 -12.53 -2.28
N VAL A 84 -1.25 -13.42 -1.92
CA VAL A 84 -1.23 -14.83 -2.34
C VAL A 84 -1.86 -15.69 -1.26
N ASN A 85 -2.91 -16.43 -1.61
CA ASN A 85 -3.65 -17.27 -0.68
C ASN A 85 -3.32 -18.75 -0.88
N ALA A 86 -2.90 -19.42 0.19
CA ALA A 86 -2.30 -20.75 0.16
C ALA A 86 -2.56 -21.55 1.45
N PRO A 87 -2.38 -22.88 1.41
CA PRO A 87 -2.24 -23.69 2.62
C PRO A 87 -0.88 -23.37 3.27
N GLY A 88 -0.88 -22.57 4.34
CA GLY A 88 0.33 -22.08 4.98
C GLY A 88 0.79 -22.97 6.14
N ARG A 89 2.07 -23.31 6.19
CA ARG A 89 2.65 -24.01 7.37
C ARG A 89 2.80 -23.04 8.53
N GLY A 90 2.30 -23.41 9.71
CA GLY A 90 2.50 -22.66 10.96
C GLY A 90 3.88 -22.95 11.57
N ALA A 91 4.40 -22.01 12.37
CA ALA A 91 5.60 -22.24 13.16
C ALA A 91 5.25 -23.12 14.38
N GLY A 92 5.64 -24.40 14.36
CA GLY A 92 5.53 -25.30 15.52
C GLY A 92 4.17 -26.00 15.74
N GLY A 93 3.22 -25.89 14.82
CA GLY A 93 1.95 -26.63 14.85
C GLY A 93 1.94 -27.85 13.91
N SER A 94 1.12 -28.86 14.23
CA SER A 94 0.96 -30.07 13.38
C SER A 94 0.01 -29.87 12.20
N ARG A 95 -0.87 -28.86 12.25
CA ARG A 95 -1.86 -28.56 11.20
C ARG A 95 -1.49 -27.27 10.47
N PRO A 96 -1.70 -27.20 9.14
CA PRO A 96 -1.54 -25.97 8.38
C PRO A 96 -2.64 -24.94 8.70
N HIS A 97 -2.54 -23.78 8.10
CA HIS A 97 -3.53 -22.70 8.13
C HIS A 97 -4.03 -22.40 6.71
N ILE A 98 -5.19 -21.76 6.59
CA ILE A 98 -5.59 -21.07 5.35
C ILE A 98 -5.00 -19.67 5.44
N SER A 99 -3.94 -19.40 4.67
CA SER A 99 -3.09 -18.23 4.84
C SER A 99 -3.14 -17.29 3.65
N SER A 100 -3.16 -15.99 3.93
CA SER A 100 -2.82 -14.92 2.99
C SER A 100 -1.39 -14.42 3.26
N PHE A 101 -0.50 -14.54 2.28
CA PHE A 101 0.81 -13.91 2.30
C PHE A 101 0.78 -12.64 1.47
N VAL A 102 1.05 -11.50 2.10
CA VAL A 102 1.10 -10.21 1.42
C VAL A 102 2.55 -9.87 1.11
N TYR A 103 2.92 -9.96 -0.16
CA TYR A 103 4.22 -9.51 -0.65
C TYR A 103 4.14 -8.06 -1.10
N GLY A 104 5.13 -7.26 -0.68
CA GLY A 104 5.26 -5.87 -1.08
C GLY A 104 5.85 -5.70 -2.49
N PRO A 105 5.88 -4.46 -3.00
CA PRO A 105 6.47 -4.13 -4.30
C PRO A 105 7.96 -4.49 -4.47
N ASP A 106 8.68 -4.77 -3.38
CA ASP A 106 10.08 -5.22 -3.38
C ASP A 106 10.22 -6.75 -3.27
N GLY A 107 9.09 -7.46 -3.18
CA GLY A 107 9.01 -8.91 -2.98
C GLY A 107 9.18 -9.36 -1.52
N THR A 108 9.33 -8.45 -0.56
CA THR A 108 9.38 -8.79 0.87
C THR A 108 7.99 -9.12 1.41
N LEU A 109 7.91 -9.92 2.47
CA LEU A 109 6.64 -10.20 3.14
C LEU A 109 6.26 -9.01 4.03
N LEU A 110 5.16 -8.33 3.69
CA LEU A 110 4.60 -7.23 4.50
C LEU A 110 3.80 -7.76 5.68
N THR A 111 2.97 -8.77 5.44
CA THR A 111 2.17 -9.40 6.50
C THR A 111 1.76 -10.81 6.11
N ARG A 112 1.40 -11.60 7.13
CA ARG A 112 0.72 -12.88 7.00
C ARG A 112 -0.58 -12.80 7.78
N TYR A 113 -1.65 -13.27 7.17
CA TYR A 113 -2.93 -13.46 7.82
C TYR A 113 -3.33 -14.93 7.72
N ASP A 114 -3.79 -15.52 8.82
CA ASP A 114 -4.35 -16.87 8.85
C ASP A 114 -5.85 -16.75 9.17
N LYS A 115 -6.70 -17.39 8.38
CA LYS A 115 -8.18 -17.33 8.48
C LYS A 115 -8.63 -17.56 9.92
N LEU A 116 -9.45 -16.65 10.45
CA LEU A 116 -9.87 -16.68 11.86
C LEU A 116 -10.99 -17.71 12.06
N HIS A 117 -11.98 -17.71 11.18
CA HIS A 117 -13.17 -18.53 11.31
C HIS A 117 -13.15 -19.66 10.26
N LEU A 118 -12.85 -20.88 10.71
CA LEU A 118 -12.91 -22.07 9.86
C LEU A 118 -14.35 -22.58 9.73
N SER A 119 -14.66 -23.23 8.61
CA SER A 119 -16.01 -23.74 8.30
C SER A 119 -16.00 -25.19 7.82
N GLY A 120 -16.95 -26.00 8.31
CA GLY A 120 -17.11 -27.40 7.89
C GLY A 120 -15.81 -28.20 7.98
N ALA A 121 -15.49 -28.93 6.91
CA ALA A 121 -14.27 -29.72 6.72
C ALA A 121 -12.95 -28.99 6.96
N GLU A 122 -12.92 -27.65 6.89
CA GLU A 122 -11.72 -26.88 7.21
C GLU A 122 -11.28 -27.08 8.67
N ASN A 123 -12.24 -27.32 9.58
CA ASN A 123 -11.98 -27.48 11.01
C ASN A 123 -11.17 -28.72 11.35
N ASP A 124 -11.22 -29.75 10.51
CA ASP A 124 -10.46 -30.99 10.70
C ASP A 124 -9.02 -30.82 10.23
N LEU A 125 -8.84 -30.12 9.11
CA LEU A 125 -7.56 -29.99 8.41
C LEU A 125 -6.70 -28.82 8.91
N PHE A 126 -7.29 -27.67 9.20
CA PHE A 126 -6.55 -26.45 9.49
C PHE A 126 -6.65 -26.01 10.95
N ALA A 127 -5.68 -25.23 11.40
CA ALA A 127 -5.75 -24.44 12.62
C ALA A 127 -6.25 -23.01 12.32
N PRO A 128 -7.13 -22.44 13.17
CA PRO A 128 -7.55 -21.06 13.01
C PRO A 128 -6.40 -20.08 13.31
N GLY A 129 -6.41 -18.93 12.66
CA GLY A 129 -5.57 -17.80 13.05
C GLY A 129 -6.05 -17.15 14.34
N THR A 130 -5.23 -16.24 14.89
CA THR A 130 -5.52 -15.56 16.16
C THR A 130 -5.36 -14.03 16.09
N THR A 131 -5.01 -13.50 14.93
CA THR A 131 -4.70 -12.08 14.74
C THR A 131 -5.39 -11.54 13.50
N ASP A 132 -5.92 -10.33 13.60
CA ASP A 132 -6.49 -9.62 12.47
C ASP A 132 -5.43 -9.32 11.39
N GLY A 133 -5.77 -9.52 10.13
CA GLY A 133 -4.89 -9.22 9.01
C GLY A 133 -4.93 -7.73 8.68
N ARG A 134 -3.88 -7.00 9.04
CA ARG A 134 -3.72 -5.55 8.77
C ARG A 134 -2.38 -5.27 8.12
N PHE A 135 -2.36 -4.38 7.14
CA PHE A 135 -1.11 -3.85 6.57
C PHE A 135 -1.35 -2.48 5.93
N THR A 136 -0.26 -1.75 5.70
CA THR A 136 -0.28 -0.48 4.97
C THR A 136 0.52 -0.63 3.67
N LEU A 137 0.00 -0.08 2.58
CA LEU A 137 0.71 -0.01 1.30
C LEU A 137 0.34 1.27 0.56
N GLY A 138 1.34 2.09 0.21
CA GLY A 138 1.13 3.35 -0.49
C GLY A 138 0.24 4.34 0.29
N GLY A 139 0.42 4.40 1.62
CA GLY A 139 -0.37 5.19 2.56
C GLY A 139 -1.84 4.80 2.65
N ILE A 140 -2.22 3.60 2.21
CA ILE A 140 -3.57 3.05 2.38
C ILE A 140 -3.48 1.90 3.38
N ARG A 141 -4.37 1.91 4.37
CA ARG A 141 -4.48 0.83 5.36
C ARG A 141 -5.53 -0.20 4.93
N PHE A 142 -5.10 -1.45 4.86
CA PHE A 142 -5.87 -2.58 4.35
C PHE A 142 -6.23 -3.56 5.48
N ALA A 143 -7.43 -4.13 5.36
CA ALA A 143 -7.84 -5.31 6.11
C ALA A 143 -7.93 -6.54 5.19
N LEU A 144 -7.51 -7.69 5.68
CA LEU A 144 -7.67 -9.00 5.03
C LEU A 144 -8.76 -9.79 5.73
N ALA A 145 -9.55 -10.52 4.95
CA ALA A 145 -10.48 -11.51 5.45
C ALA A 145 -10.65 -12.65 4.44
N THR A 146 -10.83 -13.87 4.95
CA THR A 146 -10.93 -15.05 4.11
C THR A 146 -12.31 -15.69 4.23
N CYS A 147 -13.06 -15.64 3.12
CA CYS A 147 -14.34 -16.34 2.91
C CYS A 147 -15.31 -16.30 4.10
N PHE A 148 -15.31 -17.32 4.96
CA PHE A 148 -16.23 -17.42 6.08
C PHE A 148 -16.06 -16.27 7.10
N ASP A 149 -14.87 -15.67 7.19
CA ASP A 149 -14.67 -14.45 7.99
C ASP A 149 -15.64 -13.32 7.60
N ASN A 150 -16.05 -13.25 6.34
CA ASN A 150 -16.92 -12.20 5.80
C ASN A 150 -18.38 -12.32 6.28
N THR A 151 -18.77 -13.43 6.92
CA THR A 151 -20.10 -13.58 7.51
C THR A 151 -20.18 -13.03 8.94
N PHE A 152 -19.03 -12.73 9.56
CA PHE A 152 -18.96 -12.23 10.93
C PHE A 152 -18.94 -10.69 10.91
N PRO A 153 -19.96 -10.02 11.46
CA PRO A 153 -20.07 -8.56 11.39
C PRO A 153 -18.93 -7.84 12.13
N GLU A 154 -18.30 -8.50 13.11
CA GLU A 154 -17.20 -7.94 13.88
C GLU A 154 -15.92 -7.79 13.05
N THR A 155 -15.76 -8.58 11.97
CA THR A 155 -14.56 -8.53 11.11
C THR A 155 -14.43 -7.18 10.40
N PRO A 156 -15.42 -6.71 9.61
CA PRO A 156 -15.37 -5.37 9.02
C PRO A 156 -15.50 -4.24 10.05
N GLU A 157 -16.17 -4.47 11.18
CA GLU A 157 -16.25 -3.47 12.26
C GLU A 157 -14.86 -3.17 12.86
N ARG A 158 -14.09 -4.21 13.22
CA ARG A 158 -12.71 -4.04 13.70
C ARG A 158 -11.82 -3.43 12.61
N ALA A 159 -11.99 -3.82 11.35
CA ALA A 159 -11.23 -3.22 10.24
C ALA A 159 -11.43 -1.69 10.17
N ALA A 160 -12.67 -1.23 10.23
CA ALA A 160 -12.99 0.20 10.23
C ALA A 160 -12.46 0.90 11.50
N ALA A 161 -12.60 0.27 12.68
CA ALA A 161 -12.08 0.81 13.93
C ALA A 161 -10.54 0.93 13.94
N ASP A 162 -9.85 0.03 13.25
CA ASP A 162 -8.40 0.06 13.06
C ASP A 162 -7.95 1.10 12.00
N GLY A 163 -8.88 1.89 11.45
CA GLY A 163 -8.61 2.90 10.42
C GLY A 163 -8.35 2.32 9.04
N CYS A 164 -8.73 1.07 8.77
CA CYS A 164 -8.63 0.52 7.41
C CYS A 164 -9.61 1.24 6.49
N ARG A 165 -9.17 1.47 5.26
CA ARG A 165 -9.97 2.13 4.21
C ARG A 165 -10.36 1.16 3.11
N VAL A 166 -9.61 0.08 2.98
CA VAL A 166 -9.84 -0.97 2.00
C VAL A 166 -9.93 -2.32 2.69
N TYR A 167 -10.93 -3.12 2.31
CA TYR A 167 -11.17 -4.47 2.81
C TYR A 167 -11.02 -5.46 1.65
N LEU A 168 -10.08 -6.39 1.80
CA LEU A 168 -9.72 -7.39 0.80
C LEU A 168 -10.32 -8.75 1.19
N ALA A 169 -11.37 -9.14 0.48
CA ALA A 169 -12.05 -10.42 0.67
C ALA A 169 -11.51 -11.46 -0.30
N SER A 170 -10.75 -12.45 0.20
CA SER A 170 -10.35 -13.61 -0.59
C SER A 170 -11.31 -14.76 -0.32
N SER A 171 -12.02 -15.25 -1.34
CA SER A 171 -13.12 -16.22 -1.14
C SER A 171 -13.11 -17.39 -2.12
N PHE A 172 -13.78 -18.47 -1.72
CA PHE A 172 -14.22 -19.56 -2.59
C PHE A 172 -15.66 -19.94 -2.23
N HIS A 173 -16.63 -19.45 -3.02
CA HIS A 173 -18.05 -19.80 -2.85
C HIS A 173 -18.81 -19.78 -4.19
N ASP A 174 -19.97 -20.44 -4.19
CA ASP A 174 -20.87 -20.62 -5.32
C ASP A 174 -22.10 -19.71 -5.30
N SER A 175 -22.36 -18.99 -4.20
CA SER A 175 -23.55 -18.15 -4.03
C SER A 175 -23.34 -16.74 -4.59
N PRO A 176 -23.96 -16.36 -5.74
CA PRO A 176 -23.88 -15.01 -6.28
C PRO A 176 -24.64 -14.00 -5.41
N GLU A 177 -25.60 -14.45 -4.58
CA GLU A 177 -26.38 -13.60 -3.68
C GLU A 177 -25.49 -12.94 -2.62
N ARG A 178 -24.32 -13.54 -2.30
CA ARG A 178 -23.32 -12.95 -1.41
C ARG A 178 -22.74 -11.63 -1.92
N LEU A 179 -22.87 -11.30 -3.21
CA LEU A 179 -22.44 -9.99 -3.72
C LEU A 179 -23.19 -8.83 -3.03
N THR A 180 -24.45 -9.04 -2.66
CA THR A 180 -25.23 -8.04 -1.91
C THR A 180 -24.66 -7.81 -0.52
N LEU A 181 -24.18 -8.86 0.16
CA LEU A 181 -23.54 -8.76 1.48
C LEU A 181 -22.31 -7.84 1.43
N TYR A 182 -21.49 -7.94 0.40
CA TYR A 182 -20.32 -7.05 0.24
C TYR A 182 -20.72 -5.60 -0.05
N ALA A 183 -21.77 -5.37 -0.84
CA ALA A 183 -22.28 -4.02 -1.07
C ALA A 183 -22.77 -3.36 0.24
N GLU A 184 -23.55 -4.10 1.03
CA GLU A 184 -24.04 -3.65 2.35
C GLU A 184 -22.90 -3.42 3.33
N MET A 185 -21.91 -4.32 3.36
CA MET A 185 -20.71 -4.19 4.20
C MET A 185 -19.91 -2.93 3.84
N ALA A 186 -19.71 -2.68 2.55
CA ALA A 186 -18.99 -1.50 2.06
C ALA A 186 -19.67 -0.21 2.54
N GLN A 187 -20.99 -0.12 2.34
CA GLN A 187 -21.79 1.04 2.74
C GLN A 187 -21.82 1.24 4.26
N LYS A 188 -22.08 0.17 5.01
CA LYS A 188 -22.25 0.22 6.47
C LYS A 188 -20.99 0.68 7.19
N HIS A 189 -19.83 0.24 6.71
CA HIS A 189 -18.54 0.48 7.37
C HIS A 189 -17.69 1.56 6.67
N GLY A 190 -18.19 2.13 5.56
CA GLY A 190 -17.43 3.11 4.78
C GLY A 190 -16.14 2.53 4.19
N LEU A 191 -16.15 1.23 3.86
CA LEU A 191 -14.98 0.51 3.37
C LEU A 191 -15.06 0.34 1.86
N HIS A 192 -13.93 0.57 1.18
CA HIS A 192 -13.78 0.13 -0.20
C HIS A 192 -13.53 -1.38 -0.20
N ILE A 193 -14.32 -2.17 -0.93
CA ILE A 193 -14.21 -3.63 -0.89
C ILE A 193 -13.71 -4.17 -2.22
N LEU A 194 -12.73 -5.07 -2.17
CA LEU A 194 -12.29 -5.88 -3.30
C LEU A 194 -12.46 -7.37 -2.97
N LEU A 195 -13.33 -8.05 -3.70
CA LEU A 195 -13.53 -9.49 -3.65
C LEU A 195 -12.72 -10.16 -4.76
N ALA A 196 -11.81 -11.05 -4.38
CA ALA A 196 -11.25 -12.07 -5.26
C ALA A 196 -11.92 -13.41 -4.91
N ASN A 197 -12.76 -13.92 -5.82
CA ASN A 197 -13.49 -15.18 -5.62
C ASN A 197 -13.01 -16.24 -6.61
N GLY A 198 -12.98 -17.50 -6.16
CA GLY A 198 -12.52 -18.63 -6.96
C GLY A 198 -13.46 -18.98 -8.12
N THR A 199 -12.93 -19.74 -9.08
CA THR A 199 -13.67 -20.29 -10.23
C THR A 199 -13.51 -21.80 -10.30
N GLY A 200 -14.40 -22.45 -11.06
CA GLY A 200 -14.35 -23.89 -11.29
C GLY A 200 -14.74 -24.69 -10.04
N THR A 201 -14.15 -25.87 -9.90
CA THR A 201 -14.50 -26.84 -8.86
C THR A 201 -13.30 -27.12 -7.97
N GLY A 202 -13.47 -26.94 -6.66
CA GLY A 202 -12.56 -27.37 -5.60
C GLY A 202 -13.13 -28.62 -4.90
N THR A 203 -12.51 -29.04 -3.80
CA THR A 203 -12.93 -30.24 -3.06
C THR A 203 -13.16 -29.90 -1.59
N GLY A 204 -14.18 -30.50 -0.96
CA GLY A 204 -14.32 -30.54 0.49
C GLY A 204 -14.71 -31.94 0.94
N VAL A 205 -14.43 -32.27 2.21
CA VAL A 205 -14.71 -33.61 2.76
C VAL A 205 -16.19 -34.00 2.63
N ASP A 206 -17.09 -33.01 2.67
CA ASP A 206 -18.54 -33.22 2.52
C ASP A 206 -19.07 -32.99 1.09
N ASN A 207 -18.23 -32.44 0.18
CA ASN A 207 -18.59 -32.19 -1.21
C ASN A 207 -17.34 -32.28 -2.11
N PRO A 208 -17.11 -33.41 -2.79
CA PRO A 208 -15.93 -33.61 -3.63
C PRO A 208 -15.93 -32.72 -4.88
N ASP A 209 -17.09 -32.19 -5.28
CA ASP A 209 -17.26 -31.32 -6.45
C ASP A 209 -17.80 -29.95 -6.03
N ARG A 210 -17.12 -29.29 -5.08
CA ARG A 210 -17.56 -27.98 -4.56
C ARG A 210 -17.35 -26.88 -5.61
N PRO A 211 -18.40 -26.28 -6.18
CA PRO A 211 -18.27 -25.26 -7.20
C PRO A 211 -17.91 -23.89 -6.58
N ALA A 212 -17.38 -22.99 -7.41
CA ALA A 212 -17.31 -21.56 -7.13
C ALA A 212 -17.84 -20.76 -8.32
N CYS A 213 -18.44 -19.60 -8.03
CA CYS A 213 -19.19 -18.83 -9.01
C CYS A 213 -18.38 -17.74 -9.71
N GLY A 214 -17.07 -17.63 -9.48
CA GLY A 214 -16.27 -16.50 -9.97
C GLY A 214 -16.84 -15.18 -9.45
N ARG A 215 -17.10 -14.23 -10.35
CA ARG A 215 -17.70 -12.92 -10.03
C ARG A 215 -16.88 -12.14 -9.00
N SER A 216 -15.56 -12.23 -9.09
CA SER A 216 -14.67 -11.27 -8.41
C SER A 216 -15.17 -9.84 -8.70
N SER A 217 -15.20 -8.98 -7.70
CA SER A 217 -15.98 -7.73 -7.77
C SER A 217 -15.38 -6.65 -6.86
N ALA A 218 -15.67 -5.39 -7.16
CA ALA A 218 -15.21 -4.25 -6.37
C ALA A 218 -16.34 -3.26 -6.09
N TRP A 219 -16.38 -2.74 -4.85
CA TRP A 219 -17.38 -1.78 -4.41
C TRP A 219 -16.74 -0.54 -3.79
N LEU A 220 -17.35 0.62 -4.07
CA LEU A 220 -17.03 1.87 -3.37
C LEU A 220 -17.55 1.83 -1.93
N PRO A 221 -17.05 2.71 -1.05
CA PRO A 221 -17.59 2.92 0.30
C PRO A 221 -19.09 3.27 0.36
N THR A 222 -19.70 3.64 -0.76
CA THR A 222 -21.15 3.90 -0.88
C THR A 222 -21.98 2.61 -1.03
N GLY A 223 -21.33 1.46 -1.27
CA GLY A 223 -21.97 0.21 -1.68
C GLY A 223 -22.15 0.06 -3.19
N GLU A 224 -21.75 1.07 -3.98
CA GLU A 224 -21.82 1.02 -5.45
C GLU A 224 -20.84 0.00 -6.02
N LEU A 225 -21.34 -0.92 -6.87
CA LEU A 225 -20.51 -1.88 -7.61
C LEU A 225 -19.80 -1.19 -8.77
N VAL A 226 -18.46 -1.21 -8.76
CA VAL A 226 -17.62 -0.55 -9.78
C VAL A 226 -17.30 -1.49 -10.94
N ALA A 227 -17.00 -2.75 -10.63
CA ALA A 227 -16.59 -3.73 -11.61
C ALA A 227 -16.88 -5.15 -11.09
N THR A 228 -17.16 -6.06 -12.01
CA THR A 228 -17.40 -7.48 -11.73
C THR A 228 -16.88 -8.34 -12.89
N ALA A 229 -16.27 -9.47 -12.57
CA ALA A 229 -15.86 -10.48 -13.53
C ALA A 229 -17.04 -11.39 -13.92
N GLY A 230 -16.86 -12.17 -14.98
CA GLY A 230 -17.76 -13.28 -15.33
C GLY A 230 -17.80 -14.38 -14.26
N ASP A 231 -18.61 -15.40 -14.51
CA ASP A 231 -18.71 -16.58 -13.64
C ASP A 231 -17.52 -17.56 -13.76
N GLY A 232 -16.60 -17.29 -14.69
CA GLY A 232 -15.39 -18.09 -14.92
C GLY A 232 -15.64 -19.42 -15.62
N THR A 233 -16.84 -19.69 -16.13
CA THR A 233 -17.17 -20.95 -16.83
C THR A 233 -16.34 -21.18 -18.09
N GLU A 234 -15.89 -20.12 -18.75
CA GLU A 234 -15.03 -20.17 -19.95
C GLU A 234 -13.52 -20.27 -19.62
N LEU A 235 -13.13 -20.24 -18.34
CA LEU A 235 -11.73 -20.24 -17.93
C LEU A 235 -11.20 -21.67 -17.76
N ALA A 236 -10.32 -22.08 -18.68
CA ALA A 236 -9.63 -23.36 -18.60
C ALA A 236 -8.62 -23.40 -17.42
N PRO A 237 -8.39 -24.54 -16.76
CA PRO A 237 -7.33 -24.66 -15.76
C PRO A 237 -5.96 -24.26 -16.34
N GLY A 238 -5.28 -23.31 -15.68
CA GLY A 238 -3.98 -22.78 -16.14
C GLY A 238 -4.05 -21.85 -17.36
N GLY A 239 -5.23 -21.57 -17.91
CA GLY A 239 -5.43 -20.75 -19.11
C GLY A 239 -6.56 -19.72 -18.97
N GLY A 240 -6.39 -18.54 -19.57
CA GLY A 240 -7.37 -17.45 -19.44
C GLY A 240 -7.39 -16.81 -18.04
N SER A 241 -7.92 -15.59 -17.96
CA SER A 241 -8.09 -14.85 -16.71
C SER A 241 -8.96 -13.62 -16.94
N GLU A 242 -9.53 -13.12 -15.85
CA GLU A 242 -10.18 -11.81 -15.82
C GLU A 242 -9.56 -10.98 -14.68
N LEU A 243 -9.31 -9.70 -14.94
CA LEU A 243 -8.82 -8.75 -13.93
C LEU A 243 -9.90 -7.71 -13.65
N VAL A 244 -10.31 -7.63 -12.39
CA VAL A 244 -11.26 -6.63 -11.89
C VAL A 244 -10.45 -5.53 -11.23
N LEU A 245 -10.49 -4.33 -11.82
CA LEU A 245 -9.72 -3.18 -11.35
C LEU A 245 -10.62 -2.21 -10.58
N THR A 246 -10.07 -1.61 -9.54
CA THR A 246 -10.74 -0.53 -8.81
C THR A 246 -9.73 0.51 -8.33
N ASP A 247 -10.12 1.79 -8.38
CA ASP A 247 -9.27 2.90 -7.94
C ASP A 247 -9.49 3.18 -6.46
N VAL A 248 -8.40 3.23 -5.71
CA VAL A 248 -8.41 3.55 -4.28
C VAL A 248 -7.52 4.76 -3.95
N ARG A 249 -7.19 5.60 -4.94
CA ARG A 249 -6.38 6.83 -4.71
C ARG A 249 -6.99 7.77 -3.69
N ASP A 250 -8.31 7.84 -3.60
CA ASP A 250 -9.00 8.69 -2.61
C ASP A 250 -9.07 8.05 -1.21
N GLN A 251 -8.43 6.87 -1.01
CA GLN A 251 -8.36 6.16 0.27
C GLN A 251 -7.00 6.34 0.98
N ILE A 252 -6.11 7.19 0.46
CA ILE A 252 -4.83 7.51 1.09
C ILE A 252 -5.08 8.20 2.44
N THR A 253 -4.36 7.77 3.47
CA THR A 253 -4.27 8.47 4.75
C THR A 253 -3.46 9.75 4.56
N LEU A 254 -4.16 10.88 4.58
CA LEU A 254 -3.56 12.21 4.44
C LEU A 254 -2.87 12.64 5.74
N MET A 255 -1.97 13.62 5.67
CA MET A 255 -1.32 14.15 6.86
C MET A 255 -2.30 14.79 7.87
N ALA A 256 -3.46 15.26 7.41
CA ALA A 256 -4.52 15.78 8.28
C ALA A 256 -5.42 14.69 8.89
N ASP A 257 -5.18 13.41 8.58
CA ASP A 257 -5.98 12.33 9.15
C ASP A 257 -5.87 12.35 10.68
N PRO A 258 -6.99 12.27 11.42
CA PRO A 258 -6.98 12.25 12.88
C PRO A 258 -6.07 11.16 13.48
N ALA A 259 -5.87 10.04 12.78
CA ALA A 259 -4.95 9.00 13.20
C ALA A 259 -3.49 9.47 13.24
N VAL A 260 -3.08 10.33 12.30
CA VAL A 260 -1.74 10.96 12.30
C VAL A 260 -1.62 11.90 13.50
N ALA A 261 -2.63 12.75 13.73
CA ALA A 261 -2.65 13.69 14.85
C ALA A 261 -2.61 13.00 16.22
N ALA A 262 -3.24 11.83 16.34
CA ALA A 262 -3.31 11.04 17.57
C ALA A 262 -1.96 10.43 17.97
N ILE A 263 -0.98 10.32 17.06
CA ILE A 263 0.34 9.79 17.39
C ILE A 263 1.05 10.70 18.42
N PRO A 264 1.45 10.15 19.59
CA PRO A 264 2.18 10.92 20.58
C PRO A 264 3.58 11.27 20.07
N VAL A 265 4.05 12.47 20.42
CA VAL A 265 5.41 12.92 20.12
C VAL A 265 6.28 12.76 21.37
N ARG A 266 7.41 12.06 21.25
CA ARG A 266 8.48 12.02 22.25
C ARG A 266 9.75 12.60 21.64
N GLU A 267 9.88 13.92 21.74
CA GLU A 267 10.99 14.68 21.18
C GLU A 267 12.35 14.13 21.69
N CYS A 268 13.21 13.70 20.77
CA CYS A 268 14.52 13.12 21.10
C CYS A 268 15.66 14.15 21.15
N ALA A 269 15.37 15.43 20.91
CA ALA A 269 16.27 16.57 21.01
C ALA A 269 17.44 16.61 20.02
N GLU A 270 17.43 15.79 18.95
CA GLU A 270 18.45 15.88 17.88
C GLU A 270 18.50 17.29 17.27
N PRO A 271 19.69 17.86 16.98
CA PRO A 271 19.78 19.21 16.45
C PRO A 271 19.25 19.29 15.00
N LEU A 272 18.78 20.49 14.64
CA LEU A 272 18.65 20.90 13.24
C LEU A 272 20.05 21.30 12.76
N VAL A 273 20.50 20.74 11.64
CA VAL A 273 21.81 21.03 11.05
C VAL A 273 21.64 21.56 9.64
N ASP A 274 22.47 22.53 9.25
CA ASP A 274 22.51 23.05 7.88
C ASP A 274 23.18 22.04 6.96
N VAL A 275 22.41 21.45 6.06
CA VAL A 275 22.83 20.41 5.12
C VAL A 275 24.02 20.85 4.28
N ARG A 276 24.12 22.13 3.91
CA ARG A 276 25.22 22.66 3.08
C ARG A 276 26.57 22.55 3.77
N THR A 277 26.57 22.66 5.09
CA THR A 277 27.80 22.58 5.92
C THR A 277 28.04 21.18 6.45
N ALA A 278 26.97 20.48 6.87
CA ALA A 278 27.06 19.15 7.46
C ALA A 278 27.25 18.04 6.42
N ALA A 279 26.85 18.28 5.17
CA ALA A 279 26.90 17.30 4.08
C ALA A 279 27.25 17.97 2.73
N PRO A 280 28.48 18.50 2.56
CA PRO A 280 28.87 19.24 1.35
C PRO A 280 28.85 18.41 0.05
N GLY A 281 28.80 17.08 0.16
CA GLY A 281 28.65 16.16 -0.99
C GLY A 281 27.22 16.02 -1.51
N LEU A 282 26.21 16.45 -0.75
CA LEU A 282 24.81 16.43 -1.16
C LEU A 282 24.49 17.69 -1.97
N LEU A 283 23.87 17.53 -3.13
CA LEU A 283 23.48 18.68 -3.95
C LEU A 283 22.29 19.38 -3.32
N VAL A 284 22.41 20.68 -3.05
CA VAL A 284 21.33 21.52 -2.54
C VAL A 284 20.83 22.41 -3.67
N SER A 285 19.54 22.34 -3.95
CA SER A 285 18.88 23.08 -5.02
C SER A 285 18.92 24.58 -4.77
N GLY A 286 19.11 25.35 -5.84
CA GLY A 286 18.92 26.80 -5.82
C GLY A 286 17.47 27.25 -6.04
N LEU A 287 16.55 26.31 -6.32
CA LEU A 287 15.17 26.61 -6.73
C LEU A 287 14.30 27.14 -5.58
N VAL A 288 14.57 26.69 -4.35
CA VAL A 288 13.79 27.04 -3.17
C VAL A 288 14.75 27.60 -2.12
N GLN A 289 14.62 28.89 -1.84
CA GLN A 289 15.45 29.60 -0.87
C GLN A 289 14.60 30.52 -0.01
N ASP A 290 14.85 30.53 1.29
CA ASP A 290 14.33 31.52 2.20
C ASP A 290 15.45 32.48 2.63
N ALA A 291 15.07 33.72 2.98
CA ALA A 291 16.03 34.76 3.35
C ALA A 291 16.91 34.40 4.56
N ARG A 292 16.50 33.44 5.41
CA ARG A 292 17.24 33.01 6.60
C ARG A 292 17.98 31.68 6.39
N GLY A 293 17.86 31.04 5.22
CA GLY A 293 18.42 29.72 4.94
C GLY A 293 17.83 28.58 5.78
N ALA A 294 16.66 28.78 6.38
CA ALA A 294 15.93 27.79 7.16
C ALA A 294 15.66 26.50 6.36
N PHE A 295 15.32 26.60 5.07
CA PHE A 295 14.98 25.46 4.21
C PHE A 295 16.13 24.45 4.07
N ALA A 296 17.38 24.90 4.21
CA ALA A 296 18.56 24.03 4.16
C ALA A 296 18.82 23.24 5.46
N HIS A 297 17.96 23.37 6.48
CA HIS A 297 18.13 22.66 7.75
C HIS A 297 17.32 21.36 7.79
N LEU A 298 17.86 20.36 8.49
CA LEU A 298 17.21 19.07 8.68
C LEU A 298 17.62 18.46 10.03
N ARG A 299 16.81 17.59 10.64
CA ARG A 299 17.25 16.83 11.82
C ARG A 299 18.45 15.95 11.45
N GLN A 300 19.43 15.89 12.34
CA GLN A 300 20.65 15.11 12.12
C GLN A 300 20.36 13.63 11.82
N GLY A 301 19.37 13.02 12.48
CA GLY A 301 18.95 11.64 12.20
C GLY A 301 18.34 11.44 10.81
N THR A 302 17.63 12.43 10.29
CA THR A 302 17.09 12.42 8.92
C THR A 302 18.22 12.63 7.90
N LEU A 303 19.16 13.56 8.14
CA LEU A 303 20.31 13.77 7.24
C LEU A 303 21.17 12.51 7.09
N ARG A 304 21.45 11.79 8.20
CA ARG A 304 22.20 10.52 8.15
C ARG A 304 21.56 9.50 7.22
N ARG A 305 20.22 9.44 7.18
CA ARG A 305 19.48 8.53 6.29
C ARG A 305 19.54 8.97 4.84
N LEU A 306 19.48 10.27 4.57
CA LEU A 306 19.68 10.79 3.22
C LEU A 306 21.07 10.47 2.67
N LEU A 307 22.11 10.54 3.51
CA LEU A 307 23.45 10.14 3.12
C LEU A 307 23.53 8.63 2.82
N ALA A 308 22.93 7.78 3.66
CA ALA A 308 22.85 6.34 3.39
C ALA A 308 22.07 6.03 2.10
N ALA A 309 20.97 6.75 1.85
CA ALA A 309 20.21 6.61 0.61
C ALA A 309 21.03 7.03 -0.61
N GLN A 310 21.74 8.17 -0.54
CA GLN A 310 22.65 8.64 -1.58
C GLN A 310 23.76 7.62 -1.91
N GLU A 311 24.31 6.95 -0.89
CA GLU A 311 25.33 5.90 -1.07
C GLU A 311 24.77 4.62 -1.72
N SER A 312 23.46 4.37 -1.57
CA SER A 312 22.79 3.22 -2.16
C SER A 312 22.29 3.42 -3.59
N LEU A 313 22.35 4.65 -4.11
CA LEU A 313 21.88 4.95 -5.46
C LEU A 313 22.75 4.26 -6.53
N PRO A 314 22.16 3.85 -7.66
CA PRO A 314 22.92 3.37 -8.81
C PRO A 314 23.92 4.41 -9.33
N ASP A 315 25.04 3.94 -9.89
CA ASP A 315 26.03 4.79 -10.55
C ASP A 315 25.37 5.73 -11.56
N GLY A 316 25.78 7.00 -11.53
CA GLY A 316 25.26 8.03 -12.43
C GLY A 316 24.05 8.80 -11.90
N LEU A 317 23.49 8.44 -10.74
CA LEU A 317 22.39 9.16 -10.10
C LEU A 317 22.81 9.78 -8.75
N ARG A 318 22.22 10.94 -8.45
CA ARG A 318 22.42 11.66 -7.18
C ARG A 318 21.10 12.21 -6.66
N LEU A 319 21.01 12.34 -5.33
CA LEU A 319 19.96 13.11 -4.68
C LEU A 319 20.26 14.60 -4.83
N GLN A 320 19.22 15.37 -5.13
CA GLN A 320 19.21 16.82 -5.02
C GLN A 320 18.19 17.23 -3.95
N PHE A 321 18.69 17.74 -2.84
CA PHE A 321 17.91 18.29 -1.73
C PHE A 321 17.23 19.60 -2.14
N VAL A 322 15.94 19.75 -1.84
CA VAL A 322 15.17 20.97 -2.16
C VAL A 322 14.79 21.73 -0.89
N GLU A 323 14.09 21.08 0.03
CA GLU A 323 13.63 21.71 1.27
C GLU A 323 13.63 20.70 2.43
N GLY A 324 14.06 21.11 3.62
CA GLY A 324 13.97 20.32 4.84
C GLY A 324 13.10 20.99 5.89
N TYR A 325 13.63 22.01 6.55
CA TYR A 325 12.94 22.69 7.65
C TYR A 325 12.17 23.92 7.19
N ARG A 326 10.87 23.96 7.52
CA ARG A 326 9.99 25.12 7.26
C ARG A 326 9.56 25.78 8.57
N PRO A 327 9.82 27.09 8.80
CA PRO A 327 9.33 27.79 9.98
C PRO A 327 7.82 27.69 10.16
N LEU A 328 7.35 27.47 11.39
CA LEU A 328 5.93 27.25 11.68
C LEU A 328 5.05 28.43 11.24
N ALA A 329 5.52 29.66 11.41
CA ALA A 329 4.81 30.85 10.94
C ALA A 329 4.63 30.87 9.41
N LEU A 330 5.59 30.32 8.67
CA LEU A 330 5.51 30.21 7.22
C LEU A 330 4.58 29.06 6.80
N GLN A 331 4.65 27.92 7.50
CA GLN A 331 3.72 26.81 7.28
C GLN A 331 2.25 27.23 7.49
N ARG A 332 1.96 28.00 8.55
CA ARG A 332 0.62 28.55 8.80
C ARG A 332 0.14 29.40 7.63
N ARG A 333 0.99 30.31 7.16
CA ARG A 333 0.70 31.17 6.03
C ARG A 333 0.38 30.37 4.76
N TYR A 334 1.23 29.40 4.39
CA TYR A 334 1.00 28.57 3.21
C TYR A 334 -0.32 27.80 3.29
N PHE A 335 -0.66 27.28 4.48
CA PHE A 335 -1.92 26.58 4.67
C PHE A 335 -3.13 27.52 4.53
N GLU A 336 -3.06 28.72 5.13
CA GLU A 336 -4.11 29.74 5.05
C GLU A 336 -4.31 30.24 3.61
N GLU A 337 -3.23 30.58 2.90
CA GLU A 337 -3.26 31.06 1.51
C GLU A 337 -3.91 30.02 0.57
N TYR A 338 -3.45 28.76 0.62
CA TYR A 338 -4.01 27.71 -0.25
C TYR A 338 -5.48 27.37 0.12
N THR A 339 -5.82 27.43 1.41
CA THR A 339 -7.21 27.28 1.86
C THR A 339 -8.10 28.37 1.25
N ASP A 340 -7.63 29.62 1.20
CA ASP A 340 -8.37 30.74 0.62
C ASP A 340 -8.52 30.61 -0.90
N GLU A 341 -7.50 30.13 -1.60
CA GLU A 341 -7.58 29.80 -3.03
C GLU A 341 -8.64 28.73 -3.31
N LEU A 342 -8.65 27.64 -2.53
CA LEU A 342 -9.67 26.58 -2.67
C LEU A 342 -11.08 27.09 -2.36
N ARG A 343 -11.25 27.98 -1.36
CA ARG A 343 -12.55 28.59 -1.06
C ARG A 343 -13.05 29.47 -2.22
N ALA A 344 -12.14 30.22 -2.84
CA ALA A 344 -12.46 31.05 -3.99
C ALA A 344 -12.83 30.21 -5.22
N ALA A 345 -12.12 29.10 -5.46
CA ALA A 345 -12.37 28.18 -6.56
C ALA A 345 -13.64 27.31 -6.35
N HIS A 346 -13.99 27.03 -5.10
CA HIS A 346 -15.11 26.14 -4.74
C HIS A 346 -16.02 26.73 -3.65
N PRO A 347 -16.85 27.74 -3.97
CA PRO A 347 -17.70 28.43 -2.99
C PRO A 347 -18.72 27.54 -2.27
N ASP A 348 -19.09 26.41 -2.89
CA ASP A 348 -20.09 25.47 -2.37
C ASP A 348 -19.51 24.42 -1.40
N TRP A 349 -18.19 24.37 -1.24
CA TRP A 349 -17.56 23.38 -0.36
C TRP A 349 -17.67 23.79 1.12
N THR A 350 -17.92 22.81 1.97
CA THR A 350 -17.90 23.01 3.42
C THR A 350 -16.48 23.29 3.92
N ALA A 351 -16.34 23.97 5.06
CA ALA A 351 -15.04 24.23 5.67
C ALA A 351 -14.23 22.95 5.93
N ALA A 352 -14.90 21.85 6.30
CA ALA A 352 -14.28 20.55 6.51
C ALA A 352 -13.70 19.98 5.20
N ARG A 353 -14.46 20.05 4.09
CA ARG A 353 -14.00 19.58 2.78
C ARG A 353 -12.83 20.42 2.25
N ILE A 354 -12.87 21.74 2.45
CA ILE A 354 -11.76 22.63 2.10
C ILE A 354 -10.51 22.26 2.91
N HIS A 355 -10.63 22.05 4.22
CA HIS A 355 -9.50 21.67 5.07
C HIS A 355 -8.89 20.32 4.63
N GLU A 356 -9.73 19.33 4.33
CA GLU A 356 -9.28 18.04 3.81
C GLU A 356 -8.56 18.19 2.47
N ALA A 357 -9.14 18.94 1.53
CA ALA A 357 -8.53 19.19 0.22
C ALA A 357 -7.20 19.94 0.34
N ALA A 358 -7.14 21.00 1.16
CA ALA A 358 -5.92 21.75 1.43
C ALA A 358 -4.80 20.83 1.96
N SER A 359 -5.16 19.91 2.86
CA SER A 359 -4.21 18.96 3.46
C SER A 359 -3.57 17.96 2.49
N ARG A 360 -4.11 17.82 1.27
CA ARG A 360 -3.53 16.96 0.22
C ARG A 360 -2.23 17.52 -0.35
N TYR A 361 -2.02 18.84 -0.22
CA TYR A 361 -0.90 19.57 -0.80
C TYR A 361 -0.12 20.40 0.24
N VAL A 362 -0.78 20.92 1.28
CA VAL A 362 -0.11 21.64 2.36
C VAL A 362 -0.50 21.04 3.70
N SER A 363 0.47 20.46 4.42
CA SER A 363 0.21 19.86 5.73
C SER A 363 -0.37 20.87 6.74
N PRO A 364 -1.34 20.50 7.59
CA PRO A 364 -1.79 21.37 8.67
C PRO A 364 -0.65 21.78 9.60
N PRO A 365 -0.62 23.02 10.12
CA PRO A 365 0.45 23.53 10.97
C PRO A 365 0.73 22.69 12.23
N ASP A 366 -0.30 22.03 12.75
CA ASP A 366 -0.26 21.27 14.02
C ASP A 366 0.46 19.91 13.86
N ILE A 367 0.63 19.47 12.61
CA ILE A 367 1.29 18.22 12.20
C ILE A 367 2.62 18.53 11.51
N ALA A 368 2.60 19.50 10.59
CA ALA A 368 3.70 20.09 9.84
C ALA A 368 5.08 19.38 9.95
N PRO A 369 5.29 18.29 9.19
CA PRO A 369 6.54 17.52 9.24
C PRO A 369 7.81 18.32 8.92
N HIS A 370 7.74 19.26 7.98
CA HIS A 370 8.85 20.18 7.70
C HIS A 370 9.17 21.08 8.90
N SER A 371 8.17 21.52 9.67
CA SER A 371 8.41 22.29 10.89
C SER A 371 9.01 21.47 12.03
N ALA A 372 9.03 20.14 11.93
CA ALA A 372 9.79 19.28 12.85
C ALA A 372 11.25 19.06 12.40
N GLY A 373 11.56 19.38 11.13
CA GLY A 373 12.80 19.00 10.44
C GLY A 373 12.92 17.49 10.20
N GLY A 374 11.82 16.75 10.36
CA GLY A 374 11.71 15.32 10.10
C GLY A 374 11.42 14.97 8.65
N ALA A 375 10.93 15.95 7.87
CA ALA A 375 10.62 15.79 6.45
C ALA A 375 11.63 16.46 5.53
N VAL A 376 11.68 15.98 4.29
CA VAL A 376 12.53 16.48 3.22
C VAL A 376 11.85 16.33 1.87
N ASP A 377 11.93 17.39 1.08
CA ASP A 377 11.60 17.41 -0.35
C ASP A 377 12.88 17.29 -1.16
N LEU A 378 12.92 16.36 -2.11
CA LEU A 378 14.10 16.09 -2.94
C LEU A 378 13.74 15.51 -4.30
N THR A 379 14.71 15.50 -5.22
CA THR A 379 14.61 14.82 -6.52
C THR A 379 15.85 13.97 -6.81
N LEU A 380 15.77 13.14 -7.85
CA LEU A 380 16.93 12.58 -8.53
C LEU A 380 17.46 13.53 -9.59
N VAL A 381 18.77 13.50 -9.78
CA VAL A 381 19.50 14.14 -10.88
C VAL A 381 20.59 13.19 -11.37
N THR A 382 21.11 13.41 -12.57
CA THR A 382 22.30 12.73 -13.07
C THR A 382 23.55 13.16 -12.27
N ALA A 383 24.66 12.43 -12.44
CA ALA A 383 25.92 12.72 -11.74
C ALA A 383 26.44 14.16 -11.95
N ASP A 384 26.19 14.74 -13.13
CA ASP A 384 26.52 16.13 -13.48
C ASP A 384 25.49 17.17 -12.98
N GLY A 385 24.40 16.72 -12.34
CA GLY A 385 23.35 17.57 -11.78
C GLY A 385 22.19 17.89 -12.72
N SER A 386 22.14 17.29 -13.92
CA SER A 386 21.02 17.47 -14.84
C SER A 386 19.74 16.79 -14.33
N PRO A 387 18.55 17.38 -14.54
CA PRO A 387 17.30 16.78 -14.11
C PRO A 387 17.01 15.48 -14.86
N VAL A 388 16.48 14.48 -14.15
CA VAL A 388 15.90 13.28 -14.77
C VAL A 388 14.37 13.39 -14.83
N ASP A 389 13.75 12.66 -15.75
CA ASP A 389 12.29 12.62 -15.84
C ASP A 389 11.70 12.01 -14.55
N MET A 390 10.94 12.81 -13.80
CA MET A 390 10.18 12.39 -12.63
C MET A 390 8.68 12.44 -12.88
N GLY A 391 8.22 12.72 -14.11
CA GLY A 391 6.82 12.78 -14.52
C GLY A 391 6.12 14.11 -14.26
N THR A 392 6.50 14.85 -13.22
CA THR A 392 6.03 16.22 -12.94
C THR A 392 7.17 17.03 -12.34
N PRO A 393 7.13 18.38 -12.38
CA PRO A 393 8.00 19.18 -11.52
C PRO A 393 7.66 18.95 -10.04
N ILE A 394 8.61 19.28 -9.16
CA ILE A 394 8.37 19.40 -7.71
C ILE A 394 7.33 20.49 -7.47
N ASN A 395 6.49 20.31 -6.44
CA ASN A 395 5.40 21.20 -6.06
C ASN A 395 4.27 21.31 -7.10
N ALA A 396 4.17 20.39 -8.06
CA ALA A 396 2.97 20.29 -8.89
C ALA A 396 1.78 19.83 -8.05
N SER A 397 0.71 20.62 -7.99
CA SER A 397 -0.49 20.23 -7.23
C SER A 397 -1.21 19.03 -7.88
N PRO A 398 -2.04 18.30 -7.12
CA PRO A 398 -2.90 17.25 -7.68
C PRO A 398 -3.81 17.75 -8.81
N GLU A 399 -4.32 18.98 -8.70
CA GLU A 399 -5.21 19.61 -9.66
C GLU A 399 -4.48 19.99 -10.96
N GLU A 400 -3.27 20.55 -10.87
CA GLU A 400 -2.46 20.92 -12.05
C GLU A 400 -1.93 19.71 -12.81
N SER A 401 -1.65 18.62 -12.10
CA SER A 401 -0.97 17.45 -12.66
C SER A 401 -1.91 16.29 -13.01
N ASP A 402 -3.23 16.44 -12.84
CA ASP A 402 -4.18 15.33 -12.88
C ASP A 402 -3.73 14.15 -12.00
N ARG A 403 -3.26 14.49 -10.79
CA ARG A 403 -2.69 13.58 -9.78
C ARG A 403 -1.43 12.84 -10.24
N ALA A 404 -0.75 13.27 -11.30
CA ALA A 404 0.54 12.69 -11.71
C ALA A 404 1.66 12.96 -10.68
N CYS A 405 1.49 13.93 -9.78
CA CYS A 405 2.39 14.14 -8.64
C CYS A 405 2.35 13.00 -7.61
N TYR A 406 1.33 12.14 -7.61
CA TYR A 406 1.24 11.02 -6.68
C TYR A 406 2.32 10.00 -7.00
N THR A 407 3.00 9.47 -5.98
CA THR A 407 4.16 8.59 -6.14
C THR A 407 3.89 7.40 -7.07
N ALA A 408 2.74 6.75 -6.86
CA ALA A 408 2.28 5.61 -7.64
C ALA A 408 1.29 5.98 -8.76
N ALA A 409 1.41 7.18 -9.34
CA ALA A 409 0.52 7.63 -10.40
C ALA A 409 0.46 6.63 -11.57
N PRO A 410 -0.75 6.31 -12.07
CA PRO A 410 -0.89 5.57 -13.32
C PRO A 410 -0.41 6.44 -14.49
N GLY A 411 -0.09 5.83 -15.64
CA GLY A 411 0.21 6.58 -16.86
C GLY A 411 1.57 7.30 -16.93
N LEU A 412 2.40 7.25 -15.88
CA LEU A 412 3.78 7.75 -15.95
C LEU A 412 4.58 7.07 -17.07
N SER A 413 5.49 7.85 -17.69
CA SER A 413 6.47 7.33 -18.64
C SER A 413 7.27 6.18 -18.01
N PRO A 414 7.76 5.20 -18.79
CA PRO A 414 8.62 4.14 -18.26
C PRO A 414 9.85 4.68 -17.51
N ALA A 415 10.43 5.79 -17.99
CA ALA A 415 11.57 6.45 -17.36
C ALA A 415 11.21 7.08 -16.01
N ALA A 416 10.14 7.88 -15.94
CA ALA A 416 9.65 8.47 -14.69
C ALA A 416 9.32 7.41 -13.64
N ARG A 417 8.66 6.32 -14.07
CA ARG A 417 8.35 5.19 -13.20
C ARG A 417 9.62 4.51 -12.67
N ALA A 418 10.62 4.29 -13.53
CA ALA A 418 11.90 3.70 -13.12
C ALA A 418 12.66 4.60 -12.13
N ASN A 419 12.73 5.91 -12.40
CA ASN A 419 13.41 6.87 -11.53
C ASN A 419 12.72 6.97 -10.16
N ARG A 420 11.39 7.07 -10.11
CA ARG A 420 10.64 7.04 -8.84
C ARG A 420 10.86 5.76 -8.06
N ARG A 421 10.93 4.59 -8.73
CA ARG A 421 11.27 3.31 -8.05
C ARG A 421 12.67 3.32 -7.46
N VAL A 422 13.67 3.83 -8.18
CA VAL A 422 15.04 3.96 -7.66
C VAL A 422 15.05 4.86 -6.43
N LEU A 423 14.40 6.02 -6.51
CA LEU A 423 14.30 6.96 -5.40
C LEU A 423 13.63 6.31 -4.19
N SER A 424 12.48 5.66 -4.41
CA SER A 424 11.73 5.02 -3.34
C SER A 424 12.49 3.88 -2.69
N ALA A 425 13.15 3.03 -3.47
CA ALA A 425 13.93 1.91 -2.95
C ALA A 425 15.06 2.42 -2.03
N ALA A 426 15.82 3.44 -2.46
CA ALA A 426 16.92 3.99 -1.68
C ALA A 426 16.45 4.63 -0.36
N LEU A 427 15.39 5.44 -0.39
CA LEU A 427 14.90 6.16 0.80
C LEU A 427 14.15 5.25 1.77
N THR A 428 13.36 4.29 1.27
CA THR A 428 12.71 3.28 2.12
C THR A 428 13.74 2.38 2.78
N ALA A 429 14.78 1.94 2.06
CA ALA A 429 15.87 1.16 2.66
C ALA A 429 16.62 1.93 3.76
N ALA A 430 16.72 3.26 3.63
CA ALA A 430 17.26 4.14 4.66
C ALA A 430 16.28 4.45 5.81
N GLY A 431 15.05 3.92 5.76
CA GLY A 431 14.04 4.03 6.81
C GLY A 431 13.17 5.28 6.75
N LEU A 432 13.16 6.01 5.63
CA LEU A 432 12.17 7.07 5.37
C LEU A 432 10.88 6.49 4.78
N VAL A 433 9.76 7.16 5.02
CA VAL A 433 8.48 6.87 4.35
C VAL A 433 8.13 7.99 3.39
N ASN A 434 7.53 7.67 2.25
CA ASN A 434 7.05 8.67 1.30
C ASN A 434 5.64 9.11 1.66
N TYR A 435 5.33 10.39 1.46
CA TYR A 435 3.95 10.86 1.42
C TYR A 435 3.34 10.61 0.02
N PRO A 436 2.33 9.73 -0.13
CA PRO A 436 1.95 9.19 -1.44
C PRO A 436 1.39 10.20 -2.45
N THR A 437 0.93 11.37 -2.00
CA THR A 437 0.42 12.43 -2.88
C THR A 437 1.54 13.27 -3.49
N GLU A 438 2.77 13.15 -2.98
CA GLU A 438 3.93 13.97 -3.36
C GLU A 438 5.17 13.07 -3.53
N TRP A 439 5.52 12.75 -4.78
CA TRP A 439 6.65 11.83 -5.06
C TRP A 439 8.01 12.30 -4.50
N TRP A 440 8.16 13.61 -4.26
CA TRP A 440 9.36 14.24 -3.74
C TRP A 440 9.43 14.30 -2.22
N HIS A 441 8.31 14.10 -1.51
CA HIS A 441 8.20 14.33 -0.08
C HIS A 441 8.45 13.04 0.73
N TRP A 442 9.37 13.14 1.68
CA TRP A 442 9.80 12.00 2.50
C TRP A 442 9.91 12.38 3.98
N SER A 443 9.44 11.48 4.83
CA SER A 443 9.30 11.66 6.28
C SER A 443 10.16 10.66 7.05
N TYR A 444 10.80 11.15 8.11
CA TYR A 444 11.43 10.33 9.13
C TYR A 444 11.22 10.93 10.51
N GLY A 445 10.81 10.10 11.47
CA GLY A 445 10.68 10.48 12.88
C GLY A 445 9.52 11.43 13.21
N ASP A 446 8.78 11.94 12.23
CA ASP A 446 7.54 12.67 12.47
C ASP A 446 6.33 11.72 12.72
N ARG A 447 5.14 12.30 12.91
CA ARG A 447 3.90 11.55 13.17
C ARG A 447 3.47 10.69 11.98
N TYR A 448 3.66 11.16 10.76
CA TYR A 448 3.28 10.41 9.57
C TYR A 448 4.17 9.17 9.43
N TRP A 449 5.49 9.34 9.62
CA TRP A 449 6.44 8.24 9.70
C TRP A 449 6.06 7.22 10.78
N ALA A 450 5.71 7.68 11.98
CA ALA A 450 5.35 6.77 13.07
C ALA A 450 4.07 5.99 12.78
N LEU A 451 3.06 6.61 12.16
CA LEU A 451 1.84 5.93 11.74
C LEU A 451 2.13 4.85 10.68
N GLU A 452 2.85 5.21 9.61
CA GLU A 452 3.14 4.32 8.49
C GLU A 452 4.02 3.13 8.90
N THR A 453 4.97 3.34 9.81
CA THR A 453 5.86 2.28 10.32
C THR A 453 5.30 1.49 11.50
N GLY A 454 4.17 1.93 12.08
CA GLY A 454 3.61 1.36 13.30
C GLY A 454 4.43 1.68 14.57
N ALA A 455 5.30 2.68 14.53
CA ALA A 455 6.04 3.12 15.70
C ALA A 455 5.09 3.70 16.76
N ALA A 456 5.34 3.38 18.04
CA ALA A 456 4.46 3.79 19.13
C ALA A 456 4.41 5.31 19.39
N HIS A 457 5.37 6.07 18.85
CA HIS A 457 5.45 7.52 18.98
C HIS A 457 6.35 8.12 17.87
N ALA A 458 6.10 9.38 17.55
CA ALA A 458 7.00 10.21 16.74
C ALA A 458 8.22 10.65 17.58
N LEU A 459 9.37 10.75 16.92
CA LEU A 459 10.64 11.21 17.48
C LEU A 459 10.77 12.75 17.47
N TYR A 460 10.10 13.42 16.53
CA TYR A 460 10.23 14.85 16.30
C TYR A 460 8.87 15.54 16.36
N GLY A 461 8.83 16.69 17.03
CA GLY A 461 7.70 17.63 16.98
C GLY A 461 8.10 18.93 16.29
N PRO A 462 7.11 19.77 15.92
CA PRO A 462 7.38 21.12 15.43
C PRO A 462 8.31 21.88 16.38
N LYS A 463 9.37 22.48 15.84
CA LYS A 463 10.42 23.15 16.60
C LYS A 463 10.83 24.45 15.90
N GLU A 464 10.82 25.57 16.61
CA GLU A 464 11.49 26.78 16.11
C GLU A 464 13.00 26.71 16.42
N PRO A 465 13.89 27.02 15.46
CA PRO A 465 15.31 27.15 15.74
C PRO A 465 15.53 28.23 16.79
N ALA A 466 16.46 27.98 17.72
CA ALA A 466 16.91 29.04 18.63
C ALA A 466 17.47 30.19 17.77
N GLY A 467 16.90 31.37 17.96
CA GLY A 467 17.21 32.58 17.17
C GLY A 467 18.60 33.15 17.40
#